data_AF-B0TPD1-F1
#
_entry.id   AF-B0TPD1-F1
#
_cell.length_a   1.000
_cell.length_b   1.000
_cell.length_c   1.000
_cell.angle_alpha   90.00
_cell.angle_beta   90.00
_cell.angle_gamma   90.00
#
_symmetry.space_group_name_H-M   'P 1'
#
loop_
_entity.id
_entity.type
_entity.pdbx_description
1 polymer ?
#
loop_
_entity_poly.entity_id
_entity_poly.type
_entity_poly.pdbx_seq_one_letter_code
_entity_poly.pdbx_strand_id
1 'polypeptide(L)' 'MSDDKQPSELDRAPDEVKLAVDLIYLLESHQIEPSVALAALEIVKTDLQAKLA' A
#
# COMPACT_ATOMS: atom_id res chain seq x y z
N MET A 1 14.16 -15.38 -26.94
CA MET A 1 12.93 -14.91 -26.30
C MET A 1 13.30 -13.63 -25.61
N SER A 2 12.83 -12.50 -26.11
CA SER A 2 13.12 -11.19 -25.55
C SER A 2 12.07 -10.94 -24.47
N ASP A 3 12.38 -11.30 -23.24
CA ASP A 3 11.61 -10.86 -22.07
C ASP A 3 11.90 -9.37 -21.84
N ASP A 4 11.31 -8.53 -22.68
CA ASP A 4 11.22 -7.09 -22.45
C ASP A 4 10.19 -6.90 -21.33
N LYS A 5 10.64 -7.08 -20.08
CA LYS A 5 9.85 -6.73 -18.91
C LYS A 5 9.79 -5.21 -18.86
N GLN A 6 8.88 -4.63 -19.64
CA GLN A 6 8.56 -3.22 -19.59
C GLN A 6 8.31 -2.89 -18.10
N PRO A 7 9.07 -1.95 -17.49
CA PRO A 7 8.80 -1.57 -16.12
C PRO A 7 7.36 -1.06 -16.06
N SER A 8 6.57 -1.69 -15.20
CA SER A 8 5.19 -1.31 -14.98
C SER A 8 5.15 0.14 -14.49
N GLU A 9 4.06 0.87 -14.75
CA GLU A 9 3.95 2.26 -14.26
C GLU A 9 4.11 2.35 -12.73
N LEU A 10 3.80 1.25 -12.02
CA LEU A 10 4.07 1.08 -10.60
C LEU A 10 5.56 1.09 -10.26
N ASP A 11 6.45 0.54 -11.09
CA ASP A 11 7.90 0.52 -10.84
C ASP A 11 8.50 1.95 -10.81
N ARG A 12 7.86 2.89 -11.51
CA ARG A 12 8.26 4.30 -11.58
C ARG A 12 7.48 5.22 -10.64
N ALA A 13 6.48 4.70 -9.92
CA ALA A 13 5.71 5.48 -8.98
C ALA A 13 6.52 5.88 -7.73
N PRO A 14 6.15 6.97 -7.04
CA PRO A 14 6.69 7.30 -5.72
C PRO A 14 6.53 6.14 -4.72
N ASP A 15 7.42 6.06 -3.75
CA ASP A 15 7.46 4.94 -2.79
C ASP A 15 6.16 4.82 -1.98
N GLU A 16 5.55 5.96 -1.62
CA GLU A 16 4.27 6.01 -0.94
C GLU A 16 3.11 5.45 -1.77
N VAL A 17 3.17 5.62 -3.10
CA VAL A 17 2.15 5.11 -4.02
C VAL A 17 2.30 3.61 -4.19
N LYS A 18 3.54 3.12 -4.34
CA LYS A 18 3.84 1.68 -4.40
C LYS A 18 3.35 0.97 -3.14
N LEU A 19 3.70 1.52 -1.97
CA LEU A 19 3.28 0.95 -0.69
C LEU A 19 1.76 0.98 -0.52
N ALA A 20 1.08 2.05 -0.95
CA ALA A 20 -0.38 2.11 -0.90
C ALA A 20 -1.03 1.01 -1.76
N VAL A 21 -0.49 0.76 -2.96
CA VAL A 21 -0.97 -0.32 -3.84
C VAL A 21 -0.75 -1.70 -3.20
N ASP A 22 0.42 -1.95 -2.62
CA ASP A 22 0.72 -3.21 -1.93
C ASP A 22 -0.22 -3.43 -0.74
N LEU A 23 -0.50 -2.38 0.04
CA LEU A 23 -1.42 -2.43 1.17
C LEU A 23 -2.87 -2.70 0.72
N ILE A 24 -3.33 -2.05 -0.35
CA ILE A 24 -4.67 -2.30 -0.92
C ILE A 24 -4.79 -3.75 -1.36
N TYR A 25 -3.80 -4.24 -2.12
CA TYR A 25 -3.75 -5.63 -2.56
C TYR A 25 -3.81 -6.62 -1.39
N LEU A 26 -3.07 -6.35 -0.30
CA LEU A 26 -3.07 -7.18 0.90
C LEU A 26 -4.45 -7.22 1.56
N LEU A 27 -5.10 -6.07 1.72
CA LEU A 27 -6.42 -5.95 2.34
C LEU A 27 -7.50 -6.67 1.52
N GLU A 28 -7.48 -6.50 0.21
CA GLU A 28 -8.41 -7.18 -0.72
C GLU A 28 -8.19 -8.70 -0.73
N SER A 29 -6.93 -9.14 -0.75
CA SER A 29 -6.57 -10.57 -0.74
C SER A 29 -7.05 -11.30 0.52
N HIS A 30 -7.18 -10.57 1.63
CA HIS A 30 -7.72 -11.09 2.89
C HIS A 30 -9.20 -10.77 3.09
N GLN A 31 -9.87 -10.22 2.07
CA GLN A 31 -11.30 -9.86 2.09
C GLN A 31 -11.66 -8.95 3.29
N ILE A 32 -10.76 -8.03 3.64
CA ILE A 32 -11.00 -7.09 4.73
C ILE A 32 -12.02 -6.04 4.29
N GLU A 33 -13.08 -5.89 5.07
CA GLU A 33 -14.09 -4.86 4.84
C GLU A 33 -13.46 -3.45 4.82
N PRO A 34 -13.80 -2.59 3.84
CA PRO A 34 -13.18 -1.27 3.71
C PRO A 34 -13.31 -0.40 4.96
N SER A 35 -14.43 -0.51 5.69
CA SER A 35 -14.66 0.22 6.95
C SER A 35 -13.69 -0.21 8.05
N VAL A 36 -13.38 -1.51 8.14
CA VAL A 36 -12.40 -2.06 9.08
C VAL A 36 -10.99 -1.67 8.67
N ALA A 37 -10.67 -1.75 7.37
CA ALA A 37 -9.38 -1.34 6.84
C ALA A 37 -9.08 0.14 7.14
N LEU A 38 -10.04 1.04 6.90
CA LEU A 38 -9.90 2.46 7.19
C LEU A 38 -9.66 2.73 8.68
N ALA A 39 -10.41 2.07 9.56
CA ALA A 39 -10.21 2.20 11.01
C ALA A 39 -8.81 1.72 11.45
N ALA A 40 -8.32 0.61 10.89
CA ALA A 40 -6.97 0.11 11.17
C ALA A 40 -5.89 1.06 10.63
N LEU A 41 -6.06 1.62 9.43
CA LEU A 41 -5.11 2.55 8.84
C LEU A 41 -4.97 3.86 9.64
N GLU A 42 -6.05 4.38 10.25
CA GLU A 42 -5.95 5.54 11.15
C GLU A 42 -5.15 5.23 12.43
N ILE A 43 -5.25 4.01 12.96
CA ILE A 43 -4.42 3.56 14.09
C ILE A 43 -2.94 3.52 13.68
N VAL A 44 -2.64 2.89 12.53
CA VAL A 44 -1.26 2.79 11.99
C VAL A 44 -0.68 4.19 11.75
N LYS A 45 -1.44 5.08 11.13
CA LYS A 45 -1.04 6.47 10.89
C LYS A 45 -0.71 7.19 12.19
N THR A 46 -1.53 7.05 13.22
CA THR A 46 -1.30 7.65 14.54
C THR A 46 0.01 7.14 15.18
N ASP A 47 0.28 5.82 15.11
CA ASP A 47 1.53 5.23 15.60
C ASP A 47 2.76 5.75 14.84
N LEU A 48 2.68 5.85 13.51
CA LEU A 48 3.77 6.39 12.69
C LEU A 48 4.01 7.87 12.99
N GLN A 49 2.96 8.67 13.17
CA GLN A 49 3.09 10.08 13.55
C GLN A 49 3.77 10.25 14.91
N ALA A 50 3.45 9.39 15.88
CA ALA A 50 4.10 9.41 17.19
C ALA A 50 5.62 9.11 17.13
N LYS A 51 6.07 8.37 16.10
CA LYS A 51 7.50 8.06 15.89
C LYS A 51 8.28 9.16 15.18
N LEU A 52 7.58 10.15 14.60
CA LEU A 52 8.18 11.31 13.94
C LEU A 52 8.31 12.53 14.88
N ALA A 53 7.76 12.44 16.09
CA ALA A 53 7.81 13.47 17.13
C ALA A 53 9.02 13.28 18.06
#